data_AF-A0A930JIV2-F1
#
_entry.id   AF-A0A930JIV2-F1
#
_cell.length_a   1.000
_cell.length_b   1.000
_cell.length_c   1.000
_cell.angle_alpha   90.00
_cell.angle_beta   90.00
_cell.angle_gamma   90.00
#
_symmetry.space_group_name_H-M   'P 1'
#
loop_
_entity.id
_entity.type
_entity.pdbx_description
1 polymer ?
#
loop_
_entity_poly.entity_id
_entity_poly.type
_entity_poly.pdbx_seq_one_letter_code
_entity_poly.pdbx_strand_id
1 'polypeptide(L)'
;MKRFILFFACLTSISLVAAQEVLNWKDDEIVSPMVNADNTLTISLFAPNAKKVELMGNFLYAGKETPDKYADGDWSPQLMNKDTNGRWTLTTAPLKPEFYSYNLIVDGVKITDPKNIYTVRDIGNTYSVALVGGGVDGLYAVKNVPHGTVRKVWYDSPTAGLKRRMTVYTPAGYETSKRSYPVLYLLHGMGGDENAWEELGRATQILDNLIAEGKAEPMVVVMPNGNISQEAAPGEGSRGFVTAAMRYPKTMDGNFEKAFPDIIRFVEKVYRVKKDKANRAIAGLSMGGFHSIYTALNNPDAFDYIGLFSAAFNQMTKDGDSLSPIYKNIDEKFKTLCKKSPKLIWIGIGKDDFLSHDDENLRSTLDKESYKYTYLKTKGGHTWRNWREYLATFAQKLFK
;
A
#
# COMPACT_ATOMS: atom_id res chain seq x y z
N MET A 1 -20.58 72.76 -8.43
CA MET A 1 -20.27 72.33 -7.04
C MET A 1 -21.08 71.07 -6.78
N LYS A 2 -20.48 69.89 -6.97
CA LYS A 2 -19.93 69.00 -5.93
C LYS A 2 -21.00 68.38 -5.01
N ARG A 3 -20.94 67.03 -4.97
CA ARG A 3 -21.57 66.07 -4.02
C ARG A 3 -22.89 65.47 -4.51
N PHE A 4 -22.82 64.28 -5.10
CA PHE A 4 -23.65 63.10 -4.78
C PHE A 4 -23.20 61.90 -5.65
N ILE A 5 -21.92 61.51 -5.53
CA ILE A 5 -21.43 60.19 -5.96
C ILE A 5 -20.44 59.77 -4.88
N LEU A 6 -20.91 59.06 -3.85
CA LEU A 6 -20.09 58.33 -2.88
C LEU A 6 -21.00 57.72 -1.82
N PHE A 7 -21.79 56.71 -2.20
CA PHE A 7 -22.47 55.87 -1.20
C PHE A 7 -22.74 54.45 -1.74
N PHE A 8 -21.77 53.84 -2.43
CA PHE A 8 -21.82 52.40 -2.75
C PHE A 8 -20.45 51.77 -3.04
N ALA A 9 -19.39 52.24 -2.36
CA ALA A 9 -18.02 51.74 -2.59
C ALA A 9 -17.19 51.52 -1.31
N CYS A 10 -17.83 51.37 -0.14
CA CYS A 10 -17.12 51.14 1.13
C CYS A 10 -17.66 49.95 1.95
N LEU A 11 -18.30 48.96 1.32
CA LEU A 11 -18.79 47.76 2.01
C LEU A 11 -18.41 46.42 1.37
N THR A 12 -17.52 46.42 0.36
CA THR A 12 -17.07 45.20 -0.34
C THR A 12 -15.56 44.97 -0.26
N SER A 13 -14.89 45.52 0.76
CA SER A 13 -13.43 45.38 0.91
C SER A 13 -12.97 44.81 2.25
N ILE A 14 -13.87 44.27 3.09
CA ILE A 14 -13.49 43.68 4.40
C ILE A 14 -13.86 42.19 4.53
N SER A 15 -14.54 41.58 3.56
CA SER A 15 -14.98 40.18 3.64
C SER A 15 -14.04 39.14 3.00
N LEU A 16 -12.84 39.52 2.54
CA LEU A 16 -11.93 38.60 1.83
C LEU A 16 -10.73 38.08 2.65
N VAL A 17 -10.56 38.50 3.91
CA VAL A 17 -9.37 38.13 4.72
C VAL A 17 -9.67 37.10 5.81
N ALA A 18 -10.94 36.68 5.99
CA ALA A 18 -11.34 35.78 7.06
C ALA A 18 -11.89 34.42 6.57
N ALA A 19 -11.44 33.95 5.40
CA ALA A 19 -11.87 32.65 4.83
C ALA A 19 -10.84 31.52 5.02
N GLN A 20 -9.77 31.74 5.79
CA GLN A 20 -8.76 30.71 6.08
C GLN A 20 -8.42 30.72 7.57
N GLU A 21 -8.74 29.62 8.26
CA GLU A 21 -8.67 29.52 9.72
C GLU A 21 -7.25 29.36 10.29
N VAL A 22 -6.19 29.34 9.48
CA VAL A 22 -4.82 29.16 9.99
C VAL A 22 -3.81 29.95 9.15
N LEU A 23 -3.40 31.11 9.65
CA LEU A 23 -2.21 31.81 9.15
C LEU A 23 -1.38 32.29 10.34
N ASN A 24 -0.36 31.50 10.69
CA ASN A 24 0.67 31.92 11.64
C ASN A 24 1.94 32.29 10.85
N TRP A 25 2.03 33.54 10.39
CA TRP A 25 3.04 34.05 9.45
C TRP A 25 4.50 34.07 9.97
N LYS A 26 4.75 33.72 11.24
CA LYS A 26 6.12 33.61 11.78
C LYS A 26 6.80 32.27 11.46
N ASP A 27 6.04 31.32 10.93
CA ASP A 27 6.41 29.91 10.79
C ASP A 27 6.70 29.53 9.31
N ASP A 28 6.73 30.51 8.41
CA ASP A 28 6.75 30.35 6.94
C ASP A 28 8.15 30.02 6.36
N GLU A 29 9.22 30.10 7.14
CA GLU A 29 10.59 29.81 6.65
C GLU A 29 11.07 28.36 6.89
N ILE A 30 10.26 27.52 7.53
CA ILE A 30 10.66 26.13 7.82
C ILE A 30 10.13 25.21 6.72
N VAL A 31 11.07 24.68 5.94
CA VAL A 31 10.82 23.59 5.00
C VAL A 31 11.12 22.28 5.69
N SER A 32 10.11 21.42 5.84
CA SER A 32 10.28 20.06 6.33
C SER A 32 9.22 19.12 5.73
N PRO A 33 9.61 17.95 5.20
CA PRO A 33 10.99 17.51 4.99
C PRO A 33 11.65 18.26 3.83
N MET A 34 12.97 18.41 3.88
CA MET A 34 13.78 18.87 2.75
C MET A 34 14.65 17.72 2.22
N VAL A 35 14.42 17.30 0.98
CA VAL A 35 15.28 16.36 0.27
C VAL A 35 16.38 17.16 -0.42
N ASN A 36 17.62 16.99 0.02
CA ASN A 36 18.77 17.73 -0.51
C ASN A 36 19.31 17.12 -1.81
N ALA A 37 20.11 17.88 -2.54
CA ALA A 37 20.70 17.46 -3.83
C ALA A 37 21.64 16.25 -3.72
N ASP A 38 22.22 16.01 -2.54
CA ASP A 38 23.07 14.85 -2.23
C ASP A 38 22.28 13.65 -1.66
N ASN A 39 20.94 13.68 -1.78
CA ASN A 39 20.00 12.70 -1.23
C ASN A 39 20.00 12.58 0.30
N THR A 40 20.58 13.52 1.04
CA THR A 40 20.31 13.64 2.47
C THR A 40 18.88 14.16 2.71
N LEU A 41 18.28 13.79 3.83
CA LEU A 41 16.96 14.25 4.25
C LEU A 41 17.11 15.12 5.50
N THR A 42 16.71 16.38 5.40
CA THR A 42 16.66 17.30 6.55
C THR A 42 15.24 17.42 7.05
N ILE A 43 15.03 17.10 8.33
CA ILE A 43 13.77 17.30 9.04
C ILE A 43 13.94 18.45 10.01
N SER A 44 12.99 19.38 10.02
CA SER A 44 13.02 20.57 10.86
C SER A 44 11.68 20.82 11.56
N LEU A 45 11.73 21.22 12.83
CA LEU A 45 10.55 21.56 13.63
C LEU A 45 10.83 22.82 14.47
N PHE A 46 9.95 23.82 14.44
CA PHE A 46 9.99 24.91 15.42
C PHE A 46 9.30 24.48 16.70
N ALA A 47 10.07 24.33 17.77
CA ALA A 47 9.54 23.99 19.08
C ALA A 47 10.44 24.61 20.17
N PRO A 48 10.40 25.95 20.34
CA PRO A 48 11.32 26.68 21.21
C PRO A 48 11.21 26.28 22.68
N ASN A 49 10.05 25.78 23.11
CA ASN A 49 9.79 25.36 24.48
C ASN A 49 9.95 23.84 24.69
N ALA A 50 10.11 23.05 23.62
CA ALA A 50 10.35 21.61 23.78
C ALA A 50 11.69 21.37 24.48
N LYS A 51 11.75 20.30 25.29
CA LYS A 51 12.97 19.87 25.99
C LYS A 51 13.71 18.80 25.20
N LYS A 52 12.98 17.96 24.47
CA LYS A 52 13.51 16.88 23.65
C LYS A 52 12.66 16.74 22.39
N VAL A 53 13.31 16.73 21.23
CA VAL A 53 12.67 16.33 19.96
C VAL A 53 13.50 15.23 19.34
N GLU A 54 12.85 14.13 19.00
CA GLU A 54 13.47 12.97 18.36
C GLU A 54 12.80 12.70 17.01
N LEU A 55 13.61 12.31 16.03
CA LEU A 55 13.14 11.82 14.74
C LEU A 55 13.06 10.30 14.79
N MET A 56 11.98 9.73 14.28
CA MET A 56 11.77 8.29 14.19
C MET A 56 11.31 7.94 12.77
N GLY A 57 11.98 7.06 12.04
CA GLY A 57 11.58 6.74 10.68
C GLY A 57 12.37 5.59 10.05
N ASN A 58 11.87 5.08 8.92
CA ASN A 58 12.37 3.85 8.30
C ASN A 58 13.72 3.95 7.55
N PHE A 59 14.51 4.96 7.91
CA PHE A 59 15.78 5.34 7.29
C PHE A 59 16.85 5.70 8.32
N LEU A 60 16.51 5.74 9.61
CA LEU A 60 17.48 6.02 10.66
C LEU A 60 18.30 4.77 10.96
N TYR A 61 19.56 4.96 11.32
CA TYR A 61 20.48 3.90 11.71
C TYR A 61 21.31 4.39 12.90
N ALA A 62 21.15 3.78 14.08
CA ALA A 62 21.96 4.11 15.25
C ALA A 62 23.37 3.48 15.16
N GLY A 63 24.29 4.14 14.44
CA GLY A 63 25.70 4.22 14.84
C GLY A 63 26.53 2.95 15.08
N LYS A 64 26.27 1.81 14.42
CA LYS A 64 27.25 0.71 14.29
C LYS A 64 27.16 0.09 12.90
N GLU A 65 28.30 -0.13 12.26
CA GLU A 65 28.39 -1.17 11.23
C GLU A 65 27.97 -2.50 11.87
N THR A 66 26.80 -3.02 11.51
CA THR A 66 26.54 -4.46 11.59
C THR A 66 25.70 -4.93 10.40
N PRO A 67 26.05 -6.09 9.81
CA PRO A 67 25.28 -6.70 8.74
C PRO A 67 24.01 -7.36 9.30
N ASP A 68 22.88 -7.20 8.60
CA ASP A 68 21.79 -8.17 8.53
C ASP A 68 20.88 -8.44 9.76
N LYS A 69 20.16 -7.44 10.34
CA LYS A 69 18.93 -7.75 11.12
C LYS A 69 17.81 -6.67 11.04
N TYR A 70 16.86 -6.94 10.14
CA TYR A 70 15.43 -6.60 10.11
C TYR A 70 14.93 -5.20 9.67
N ALA A 71 14.00 -5.28 8.72
CA ALA A 71 12.86 -4.40 8.38
C ALA A 71 13.02 -2.89 8.59
N ASP A 72 13.14 -2.14 7.49
CA ASP A 72 12.84 -0.71 7.47
C ASP A 72 13.74 0.19 8.33
N GLY A 73 15.04 -0.09 8.43
CA GLY A 73 15.93 0.77 9.21
C GLY A 73 15.64 0.69 10.71
N ASP A 74 16.51 1.30 11.50
CA ASP A 74 16.34 1.37 12.94
C ASP A 74 15.28 2.43 13.26
N TRP A 75 14.07 2.00 13.61
CA TRP A 75 13.03 2.88 14.14
C TRP A 75 13.34 3.40 15.56
N SER A 76 14.56 3.19 16.09
CA SER A 76 14.99 3.84 17.32
C SER A 76 15.03 5.36 17.13
N PRO A 77 14.34 6.13 17.99
CA PRO A 77 14.34 7.58 17.91
C PRO A 77 15.76 8.16 17.98
N GLN A 78 16.05 9.12 17.11
CA GLN A 78 17.32 9.86 17.07
C GLN A 78 17.09 11.29 17.54
N LEU A 79 17.90 11.76 18.48
CA LEU A 79 17.80 13.11 19.02
C LEU A 79 18.09 14.16 17.93
N MET A 80 17.22 15.16 17.80
CA MET A 80 17.43 16.31 16.91
C MET A 80 18.22 17.41 17.61
N ASN A 81 18.95 18.23 16.84
CA ASN A 81 19.72 19.35 17.38
C ASN A 81 18.85 20.61 17.48
N LYS A 82 18.79 21.24 18.66
CA LYS A 82 18.11 22.52 18.88
C LYS A 82 19.08 23.68 18.68
N ASP A 83 18.74 24.63 17.82
CA ASP A 83 19.50 25.88 17.65
C ASP A 83 19.10 26.96 18.68
N THR A 84 19.79 28.09 18.66
CA THR A 84 19.54 29.23 19.58
C THR A 84 18.18 29.91 19.35
N ASN A 85 17.55 29.68 18.20
CA ASN A 85 16.24 30.24 17.85
C ASN A 85 15.09 29.28 18.20
N GLY A 86 15.39 28.07 18.70
CA GLY A 86 14.38 27.09 19.09
C GLY A 86 13.91 26.17 17.95
N ARG A 87 14.63 26.14 16.83
CA ARG A 87 14.44 25.18 15.75
C ARG A 87 15.18 23.89 16.06
N TRP A 88 14.50 22.77 15.94
CA TRP A 88 15.06 21.43 16.01
C TRP A 88 15.34 20.92 14.61
N THR A 89 16.53 20.40 14.34
CA THR A 89 16.89 19.87 13.02
C THR A 89 17.72 18.59 13.12
N LEU A 90 17.46 17.65 12.21
CA LEU A 90 18.31 16.48 11.96
C LEU A 90 18.43 16.29 10.46
N THR A 91 19.67 16.11 9.98
CA THR A 91 19.98 15.73 8.61
C THR A 91 20.54 14.31 8.60
N THR A 92 19.96 13.44 7.78
CA THR A 92 20.43 12.06 7.63
C THR A 92 21.75 11.98 6.88
N ALA A 93 22.41 10.83 6.92
CA ALA A 93 23.36 10.47 5.86
C ALA A 93 22.63 10.37 4.49
N PRO A 94 23.35 10.41 3.35
CA PRO A 94 22.74 10.23 2.03
C PRO A 94 21.89 8.96 1.97
N LEU A 95 20.63 9.11 1.57
CA LEU A 95 19.68 8.01 1.45
C LEU A 95 19.64 7.45 0.03
N LYS A 96 19.25 6.18 -0.09
CA LYS A 96 18.96 5.59 -1.40
C LYS A 96 17.63 6.12 -1.92
N PRO A 97 17.41 6.16 -3.24
CA PRO A 97 16.10 6.46 -3.80
C PRO A 97 15.03 5.50 -3.28
N GLU A 98 14.05 6.01 -2.54
CA GLU A 98 12.98 5.22 -1.91
C GLU A 98 11.85 6.14 -1.39
N PHE A 99 10.70 5.54 -1.06
CA PHE A 99 9.61 6.18 -0.35
C PHE A 99 9.73 5.89 1.16
N TYR A 100 10.07 6.93 1.91
CA TYR A 100 10.35 6.89 3.34
C TYR A 100 9.18 7.43 4.16
N SER A 101 9.03 6.91 5.38
CA SER A 101 8.00 7.29 6.35
C SER A 101 8.63 7.58 7.71
N TYR A 102 8.14 8.61 8.39
CA TYR A 102 8.65 9.04 9.69
C TYR A 102 7.59 9.74 10.55
N ASN A 103 7.92 9.89 11.83
CA ASN A 103 7.26 10.73 12.81
C ASN A 103 8.29 11.51 13.63
N LEU A 104 7.83 12.52 14.36
CA LEU A 104 8.59 13.21 15.39
C LEU A 104 8.08 12.77 16.76
N ILE A 105 8.94 12.78 17.77
CA ILE A 105 8.58 12.60 19.17
C ILE A 105 8.99 13.87 19.91
N VAL A 106 7.99 14.65 20.34
CA VAL A 106 8.20 15.92 21.05
C VAL A 106 7.83 15.70 22.51
N ASP A 107 8.83 15.77 23.40
CA ASP A 107 8.67 15.56 24.84
C ASP A 107 7.87 14.28 25.20
N GLY A 108 8.11 13.19 24.43
CA GLY A 108 7.47 11.89 24.61
C GLY A 108 6.18 11.67 23.81
N VAL A 109 5.68 12.69 23.09
CA VAL A 109 4.47 12.60 22.27
C VAL A 109 4.83 12.39 20.80
N LYS A 110 4.37 11.27 20.22
CA LYS A 110 4.52 11.00 18.79
C LYS A 110 3.56 11.87 17.97
N ILE A 111 4.11 12.60 17.00
CA ILE A 111 3.36 13.45 16.07
C ILE A 111 3.81 13.21 14.62
N THR A 112 2.96 13.55 13.66
CA THR A 112 3.39 13.80 12.27
C THR A 112 4.12 15.13 12.20
N ASP A 113 4.98 15.30 11.21
CA ASP A 113 5.61 16.58 10.89
C ASP A 113 4.52 17.61 10.49
N PRO A 114 4.33 18.68 11.27
CA PRO A 114 3.30 19.68 11.01
C PRO A 114 3.56 20.52 9.75
N LYS A 115 4.79 20.51 9.20
CA LYS A 115 5.14 21.17 7.94
C LYS A 115 5.03 20.24 6.73
N ASN A 116 4.89 18.94 6.96
CA ASN A 116 4.70 17.97 5.89
C ASN A 116 3.21 17.69 5.66
N ILE A 117 2.65 18.33 4.63
CA ILE A 117 1.26 18.09 4.21
C ILE A 117 1.04 16.67 3.64
N TYR A 118 2.12 15.96 3.31
CA TYR A 118 2.07 14.60 2.80
C TYR A 118 2.13 13.61 3.97
N THR A 119 1.01 12.91 4.16
CA THR A 119 0.89 11.86 5.17
C THR A 119 0.26 10.60 4.56
N VAL A 120 0.56 9.46 5.17
CA VAL A 120 -0.05 8.17 4.86
C VAL A 120 -0.54 7.53 6.15
N ARG A 121 -1.60 6.73 6.04
CA ARG A 121 -2.10 5.93 7.15
C ARG A 121 -1.70 4.48 6.93
N ASP A 122 -1.09 3.88 7.96
CA ASP A 122 -0.91 2.44 8.03
C ASP A 122 -1.64 1.89 9.25
N ILE A 123 -2.72 1.16 8.98
CA ILE A 123 -3.65 0.65 10.00
C ILE A 123 -4.22 1.82 10.81
N GLY A 124 -3.80 1.96 12.08
CA GLY A 124 -4.25 3.00 13.01
C GLY A 124 -3.21 4.09 13.26
N ASN A 125 -2.08 4.07 12.54
CA ASN A 125 -1.02 5.07 12.68
C ASN A 125 -0.97 5.98 11.45
N THR A 126 -0.57 7.23 11.66
CA THR A 126 -0.28 8.19 10.59
C THR A 126 1.21 8.51 10.58
N TYR A 127 1.78 8.57 9.38
CA TYR A 127 3.19 8.87 9.16
C TYR A 127 3.31 10.04 8.18
N SER A 128 4.28 10.92 8.44
CA SER A 128 4.78 11.85 7.44
C SER A 128 5.67 11.09 6.45
N VAL A 129 5.71 11.53 5.19
CA VAL A 129 6.47 10.82 4.15
C VAL A 129 7.45 11.69 3.40
N ALA A 130 8.51 11.07 2.87
CA ALA A 130 9.48 11.72 2.00
C ALA A 130 9.82 10.79 0.83
N LEU A 131 9.82 11.32 -0.39
CA LEU A 131 10.23 10.59 -1.58
C LEU A 131 11.63 11.07 -1.99
N VAL A 132 12.63 10.22 -1.80
CA VAL A 132 14.01 10.52 -2.19
C VAL A 132 14.28 9.91 -3.57
N GLY A 133 14.92 10.68 -4.46
CA GLY A 133 15.35 10.22 -5.78
C GLY A 133 14.24 9.66 -6.69
N GLY A 134 12.96 9.95 -6.40
CA GLY A 134 11.82 9.40 -7.13
C GLY A 134 11.44 7.94 -6.80
N GLY A 135 12.11 7.32 -5.82
CA GLY A 135 11.93 5.90 -5.48
C GLY A 135 12.79 4.96 -6.32
N VAL A 136 12.61 3.66 -6.16
CA VAL A 136 13.35 2.63 -6.92
C VAL A 136 13.06 2.82 -8.42
N ASP A 137 14.12 3.03 -9.21
CA ASP A 137 14.08 3.35 -10.64
C ASP A 137 13.14 4.53 -11.01
N GLY A 138 12.87 5.42 -10.05
CA GLY A 138 11.93 6.52 -10.21
C GLY A 138 10.46 6.10 -10.30
N LEU A 139 10.11 4.82 -10.06
CA LEU A 139 8.77 4.28 -10.29
C LEU A 139 7.70 4.82 -9.31
N TYR A 140 8.11 5.38 -8.17
CA TYR A 140 7.17 5.85 -7.15
C TYR A 140 6.80 7.33 -7.32
N ALA A 141 7.54 8.04 -8.18
CA ALA A 141 7.30 9.43 -8.54
C ALA A 141 6.08 9.58 -9.45
N VAL A 142 5.40 10.72 -9.30
CA VAL A 142 4.45 11.18 -10.30
C VAL A 142 5.27 11.80 -11.44
N LYS A 143 5.37 11.09 -12.57
CA LYS A 143 6.07 11.55 -13.77
C LYS A 143 5.07 12.23 -14.73
N ASN A 144 5.57 13.01 -15.69
CA ASN A 144 4.76 13.54 -16.78
C ASN A 144 4.47 12.43 -17.82
N VAL A 145 3.52 11.55 -17.48
CA VAL A 145 3.08 10.41 -18.29
C VAL A 145 1.55 10.34 -18.31
N PRO A 146 0.93 9.62 -19.27
CA PRO A 146 -0.50 9.36 -19.19
C PRO A 146 -0.88 8.65 -17.89
N HIS A 147 -1.85 9.21 -17.16
CA HIS A 147 -2.30 8.69 -15.87
C HIS A 147 -3.59 7.88 -15.99
N GLY A 148 -3.66 6.76 -15.28
CA GLY A 148 -4.89 6.00 -15.11
C GLY A 148 -5.88 6.67 -14.13
N THR A 149 -7.11 6.19 -14.15
CA THR A 149 -8.16 6.64 -13.22
C THR A 149 -8.23 5.72 -12.02
N VAL A 150 -8.29 6.29 -10.81
CA VAL A 150 -8.59 5.54 -9.58
C VAL A 150 -10.01 5.84 -9.11
N ARG A 151 -10.81 4.81 -8.84
CA ARG A 151 -12.20 4.92 -8.39
C ARG A 151 -12.44 4.11 -7.13
N LYS A 152 -13.07 4.71 -6.13
CA LYS A 152 -13.65 3.98 -4.99
C LYS A 152 -15.06 3.55 -5.39
N VAL A 153 -15.34 2.25 -5.42
CA VAL A 153 -16.62 1.72 -5.88
C VAL A 153 -17.25 0.79 -4.87
N TRP A 154 -18.57 0.90 -4.73
CA TRP A 154 -19.38 0.03 -3.89
C TRP A 154 -19.96 -1.12 -4.71
N TYR A 155 -20.00 -2.31 -4.12
CA TYR A 155 -20.53 -3.53 -4.71
C TYR A 155 -21.28 -4.37 -3.67
N ASP A 156 -22.29 -5.12 -4.11
CA ASP A 156 -22.97 -6.07 -3.25
C ASP A 156 -22.16 -7.36 -3.15
N SER A 157 -21.88 -7.81 -1.92
CA SER A 157 -21.34 -9.14 -1.64
C SER A 157 -22.38 -9.97 -0.91
N PRO A 158 -23.27 -10.65 -1.64
CA PRO A 158 -24.28 -11.52 -1.03
C PRO A 158 -23.64 -12.63 -0.17
N THR A 159 -22.44 -13.09 -0.51
CA THR A 159 -21.73 -14.09 0.30
C THR A 159 -21.28 -13.54 1.66
N ALA A 160 -20.90 -12.26 1.71
CA ALA A 160 -20.57 -11.58 2.96
C ALA A 160 -21.79 -11.07 3.73
N GLY A 161 -22.94 -10.93 3.05
CA GLY A 161 -24.14 -10.28 3.58
C GLY A 161 -23.99 -8.76 3.73
N LEU A 162 -23.09 -8.14 2.97
CA LEU A 162 -22.75 -6.71 3.08
C LEU A 162 -22.64 -6.07 1.69
N LYS A 163 -22.94 -4.77 1.63
CA LYS A 163 -22.46 -3.90 0.54
C LYS A 163 -21.08 -3.39 0.92
N ARG A 164 -20.08 -3.62 0.07
CA ARG A 164 -18.67 -3.40 0.39
C ARG A 164 -18.02 -2.47 -0.61
N ARG A 165 -16.88 -1.91 -0.27
CA ARG A 165 -16.10 -0.98 -1.10
C ARG A 165 -14.79 -1.61 -1.54
N MET A 166 -14.33 -1.22 -2.73
CA MET A 166 -13.01 -1.53 -3.26
C MET A 166 -12.44 -0.31 -3.99
N THR A 167 -11.13 -0.26 -4.12
CA THR A 167 -10.44 0.70 -4.99
C THR A 167 -10.14 0.03 -6.32
N VAL A 168 -10.43 0.69 -7.44
CA VAL A 168 -10.15 0.18 -8.78
C VAL A 168 -9.33 1.21 -9.56
N TYR A 169 -8.19 0.78 -10.07
CA TYR A 169 -7.40 1.52 -11.06
C TYR A 169 -7.75 1.02 -12.46
N THR A 170 -8.00 1.94 -13.39
CA THR A 170 -8.10 1.66 -14.83
C THR A 170 -6.97 2.37 -15.56
N PRO A 171 -6.30 1.72 -16.53
CA PRO A 171 -5.11 2.29 -17.15
C PRO A 171 -5.44 3.52 -18.00
N ALA A 172 -4.45 4.38 -18.22
CA ALA A 172 -4.60 5.54 -19.09
C ALA A 172 -5.23 5.17 -20.45
N GLY A 173 -6.19 5.98 -20.90
CA GLY A 173 -6.95 5.74 -22.13
C GLY A 173 -8.07 4.70 -22.01
N TYR A 174 -8.35 4.16 -20.81
CA TYR A 174 -9.47 3.25 -20.60
C TYR A 174 -10.80 3.88 -21.04
N GLU A 175 -11.11 5.10 -20.61
CA GLU A 175 -12.40 5.78 -20.86
C GLU A 175 -12.70 6.03 -22.34
N THR A 176 -11.67 6.29 -23.15
CA THR A 176 -11.81 6.62 -24.58
C THR A 176 -11.68 5.40 -25.49
N SER A 177 -11.12 4.30 -24.97
CA SER A 177 -10.90 3.07 -25.72
C SER A 177 -12.07 2.09 -25.60
N LYS A 178 -12.28 1.31 -26.68
CA LYS A 178 -13.20 0.15 -26.70
C LYS A 178 -12.52 -1.17 -26.27
N ARG A 179 -11.22 -1.13 -25.94
CA ARG A 179 -10.44 -2.30 -25.55
C ARG A 179 -11.00 -2.95 -24.27
N SER A 180 -10.93 -4.28 -24.21
CA SER A 180 -11.06 -5.05 -22.96
C SER A 180 -9.68 -5.38 -22.40
N TYR A 181 -9.53 -5.25 -21.09
CA TYR A 181 -8.24 -5.30 -20.39
C TYR A 181 -8.13 -6.55 -19.52
N PRO A 182 -6.92 -7.08 -19.28
CA PRO A 182 -6.72 -8.06 -18.21
C PRO A 182 -6.87 -7.42 -16.82
N VAL A 183 -7.02 -8.25 -15.79
CA VAL A 183 -7.29 -7.80 -14.41
C VAL A 183 -6.28 -8.38 -13.42
N LEU A 184 -5.68 -7.51 -12.61
CA LEU A 184 -4.94 -7.87 -11.41
C LEU A 184 -5.79 -7.57 -10.17
N TYR A 185 -6.06 -8.59 -9.35
CA TYR A 185 -6.61 -8.41 -8.02
C TYR A 185 -5.47 -8.31 -7.01
N LEU A 186 -5.33 -7.17 -6.34
CA LEU A 186 -4.17 -6.81 -5.52
C LEU A 186 -4.59 -6.60 -4.05
N LEU A 187 -4.26 -7.58 -3.20
CA LEU A 187 -4.79 -7.71 -1.84
C LEU A 187 -3.81 -7.16 -0.80
N HIS A 188 -4.32 -6.40 0.17
CA HIS A 188 -3.53 -5.83 1.26
C HIS A 188 -3.27 -6.82 2.41
N GLY A 189 -2.37 -6.45 3.33
CA GLY A 189 -2.03 -7.25 4.52
C GLY A 189 -3.00 -7.06 5.69
N MET A 190 -2.78 -7.79 6.78
CA MET A 190 -3.63 -7.69 7.98
C MET A 190 -3.58 -6.27 8.56
N GLY A 191 -4.74 -5.76 9.00
CA GLY A 191 -4.92 -4.40 9.49
C GLY A 191 -5.05 -3.31 8.40
N GLY A 192 -4.63 -3.58 7.17
CA GLY A 192 -4.87 -2.69 6.02
C GLY A 192 -6.33 -2.70 5.56
N ASP A 193 -6.59 -2.01 4.45
CA ASP A 193 -7.90 -1.92 3.79
C ASP A 193 -7.73 -1.58 2.29
N GLU A 194 -8.82 -1.30 1.59
CA GLU A 194 -8.82 -1.05 0.14
C GLU A 194 -8.01 0.18 -0.30
N ASN A 195 -7.55 1.03 0.61
CA ASN A 195 -6.71 2.18 0.28
C ASN A 195 -5.20 1.87 0.32
N ALA A 196 -4.80 0.79 1.01
CA ALA A 196 -3.40 0.60 1.40
C ALA A 196 -2.43 0.53 0.22
N TRP A 197 -2.80 -0.15 -0.87
CA TRP A 197 -1.96 -0.27 -2.07
C TRP A 197 -1.83 1.03 -2.87
N GLU A 198 -2.85 1.88 -2.85
CA GLU A 198 -2.81 3.20 -3.49
C GLU A 198 -1.91 4.16 -2.70
N GLU A 199 -2.06 4.18 -1.38
CA GLU A 199 -1.36 5.12 -0.49
C GLU A 199 0.08 4.65 -0.19
N LEU A 200 0.22 3.55 0.55
CA LEU A 200 1.51 3.01 1.01
C LEU A 200 2.23 2.26 -0.11
N GLY A 201 1.46 1.55 -0.93
CA GLY A 201 1.97 0.75 -2.02
C GLY A 201 2.30 1.54 -3.29
N ARG A 202 1.93 2.82 -3.38
CA ARG A 202 2.17 3.67 -4.57
C ARG A 202 1.77 2.99 -5.89
N ALA A 203 0.77 2.11 -5.84
CA ALA A 203 0.44 1.21 -6.94
C ALA A 203 0.09 1.97 -8.22
N THR A 204 -0.64 3.09 -8.08
CA THR A 204 -1.01 3.95 -9.21
C THR A 204 0.22 4.49 -9.94
N GLN A 205 1.19 5.04 -9.22
CA GLN A 205 2.41 5.58 -9.83
C GLN A 205 3.28 4.49 -10.45
N ILE A 206 3.42 3.35 -9.75
CA ILE A 206 4.16 2.20 -10.28
C ILE A 206 3.54 1.74 -11.61
N LEU A 207 2.22 1.59 -11.67
CA LEU A 207 1.51 1.11 -12.85
C LEU A 207 1.53 2.13 -13.99
N ASP A 208 1.26 3.42 -13.72
CA ASP A 208 1.35 4.48 -14.73
C ASP A 208 2.74 4.49 -15.38
N ASN A 209 3.80 4.50 -14.57
CA ASN A 209 5.17 4.57 -15.05
C ASN A 209 5.56 3.31 -15.83
N LEU A 210 5.25 2.11 -15.33
CA LEU A 210 5.56 0.86 -16.04
C LEU A 210 4.78 0.70 -17.35
N ILE A 211 3.52 1.15 -17.39
CA ILE A 211 2.70 1.12 -18.61
C ILE A 211 3.22 2.13 -19.63
N ALA A 212 3.55 3.36 -19.20
CA ALA A 212 4.11 4.39 -20.07
C ALA A 212 5.48 3.99 -20.64
N GLU A 213 6.29 3.27 -19.86
CA GLU A 213 7.57 2.69 -20.29
C GLU A 213 7.41 1.42 -21.16
N GLY A 214 6.18 0.94 -21.40
CA GLY A 214 5.91 -0.28 -22.17
C GLY A 214 6.35 -1.57 -21.48
N LYS A 215 6.69 -1.53 -20.19
CA LYS A 215 7.19 -2.66 -19.41
C LYS A 215 6.07 -3.54 -18.85
N ALA A 216 4.93 -2.94 -18.54
CA ALA A 216 3.71 -3.63 -18.09
C ALA A 216 2.57 -3.47 -19.10
N GLU A 217 1.78 -4.53 -19.26
CA GLU A 217 0.56 -4.53 -20.06
C GLU A 217 -0.49 -3.60 -19.41
N PRO A 218 -1.16 -2.70 -20.15
CA PRO A 218 -2.28 -1.94 -19.62
C PRO A 218 -3.34 -2.88 -19.01
N MET A 219 -3.62 -2.73 -17.72
CA MET A 219 -4.48 -3.65 -16.96
C MET A 219 -5.38 -2.90 -15.98
N VAL A 220 -6.54 -3.47 -15.68
CA VAL A 220 -7.39 -3.03 -14.56
C VAL A 220 -6.80 -3.63 -13.29
N VAL A 221 -6.65 -2.82 -12.23
CA VAL A 221 -6.18 -3.31 -10.93
C VAL A 221 -7.25 -3.09 -9.87
N VAL A 222 -7.66 -4.16 -9.21
CA VAL A 222 -8.74 -4.20 -8.22
C VAL A 222 -8.14 -4.44 -6.86
N MET A 223 -8.30 -3.49 -5.95
CA MET A 223 -7.80 -3.52 -4.58
C MET A 223 -8.99 -3.58 -3.61
N PRO A 224 -9.50 -4.78 -3.29
CA PRO A 224 -10.62 -4.95 -2.38
C PRO A 224 -10.18 -4.84 -0.91
N ASN A 225 -11.14 -4.59 -0.03
CA ASN A 225 -10.92 -4.74 1.42
C ASN A 225 -10.91 -6.25 1.77
N GLY A 226 -9.77 -6.75 2.24
CA GLY A 226 -9.56 -8.12 2.71
C GLY A 226 -10.26 -8.45 4.03
N ASN A 227 -10.65 -7.44 4.81
CA ASN A 227 -11.40 -7.64 6.05
C ASN A 227 -12.87 -7.84 5.72
N ILE A 228 -13.28 -9.09 5.48
CA ILE A 228 -14.62 -9.45 5.00
C ILE A 228 -15.79 -8.96 5.87
N SER A 229 -15.54 -8.73 7.16
CA SER A 229 -16.52 -8.15 8.10
C SER A 229 -16.66 -6.63 8.02
N GLN A 230 -15.83 -5.95 7.23
CA GLN A 230 -15.87 -4.51 7.04
C GLN A 230 -16.49 -4.17 5.67
N GLU A 231 -17.30 -3.11 5.67
CA GLU A 231 -17.85 -2.50 4.46
C GLU A 231 -16.76 -1.79 3.64
N ALA A 232 -15.92 -1.00 4.31
CA ALA A 232 -14.89 -0.15 3.71
C ALA A 232 -13.79 0.15 4.73
N ALA A 233 -12.79 0.95 4.35
CA ALA A 233 -11.80 1.53 5.25
C ALA A 233 -12.47 2.29 6.42
N PRO A 234 -11.79 2.43 7.58
CA PRO A 234 -12.33 3.20 8.72
C PRO A 234 -12.70 4.63 8.32
N GLY A 235 -13.87 5.11 8.74
CA GLY A 235 -14.40 6.43 8.34
C GLY A 235 -15.20 6.44 7.04
N GLU A 236 -15.18 5.35 6.27
CA GLU A 236 -15.66 5.33 4.90
C GLU A 236 -16.86 4.39 4.67
N GLY A 237 -17.41 3.84 5.76
CA GLY A 237 -18.61 3.00 5.75
C GLY A 237 -19.58 3.40 6.86
N SER A 238 -20.66 2.64 7.01
CA SER A 238 -21.77 2.93 7.93
C SER A 238 -21.35 3.05 9.41
N ARG A 239 -20.23 2.44 9.78
CA ARG A 239 -19.62 2.53 11.12
C ARG A 239 -19.06 3.90 11.47
N GLY A 240 -18.88 4.79 10.49
CA GLY A 240 -18.31 6.12 10.68
C GLY A 240 -16.84 6.11 11.11
N PHE A 241 -16.41 7.18 11.79
CA PHE A 241 -15.04 7.35 12.26
C PHE A 241 -14.72 6.41 13.43
N VAL A 242 -14.07 5.30 13.11
CA VAL A 242 -13.64 4.28 14.08
C VAL A 242 -12.13 4.08 14.02
N THR A 243 -11.54 3.63 15.12
CA THR A 243 -10.13 3.25 15.14
C THR A 243 -9.91 1.99 14.31
N ALA A 244 -8.84 2.00 13.50
CA ALA A 244 -8.41 0.80 12.78
C ALA A 244 -7.87 -0.26 13.77
N ALA A 245 -8.03 -1.53 13.43
CA ALA A 245 -7.54 -2.65 14.23
C ALA A 245 -6.66 -3.56 13.37
N MET A 246 -5.68 -4.22 14.00
CA MET A 246 -4.86 -5.21 13.30
C MET A 246 -5.71 -6.39 12.83
N ARG A 247 -6.63 -6.88 13.67
CA ARG A 247 -7.47 -8.04 13.39
C ARG A 247 -8.94 -7.69 13.55
N TYR A 248 -9.75 -8.13 12.59
CA TYR A 248 -11.19 -7.94 12.60
C TYR A 248 -11.91 -9.29 12.74
N PRO A 249 -13.21 -9.31 13.05
CA PRO A 249 -14.00 -10.54 12.95
C PRO A 249 -13.86 -11.17 11.57
N LYS A 250 -13.79 -12.50 11.50
CA LYS A 250 -13.61 -13.28 10.27
C LYS A 250 -12.26 -13.09 9.55
N THR A 251 -11.24 -12.52 10.20
CA THR A 251 -9.89 -12.49 9.63
C THR A 251 -9.35 -13.91 9.46
N MET A 252 -8.99 -14.26 8.22
CA MET A 252 -8.37 -15.54 7.85
C MET A 252 -9.21 -16.79 8.23
N ASP A 253 -10.54 -16.72 8.22
CA ASP A 253 -11.41 -17.87 8.54
C ASP A 253 -12.07 -18.55 7.32
N GLY A 254 -11.74 -18.10 6.11
CA GLY A 254 -12.22 -18.64 4.84
C GLY A 254 -13.39 -17.86 4.25
N ASN A 255 -14.02 -16.95 5.00
CA ASN A 255 -15.15 -16.17 4.50
C ASN A 255 -14.74 -15.22 3.36
N PHE A 256 -13.53 -14.64 3.42
CA PHE A 256 -13.05 -13.75 2.35
C PHE A 256 -12.86 -14.52 1.03
N GLU A 257 -12.14 -15.65 1.07
CA GLU A 257 -11.89 -16.51 -0.10
C GLU A 257 -13.20 -17.05 -0.68
N LYS A 258 -14.14 -17.45 0.19
CA LYS A 258 -15.48 -17.90 -0.22
C LYS A 258 -16.27 -16.79 -0.92
N ALA A 259 -16.14 -15.54 -0.46
CA ALA A 259 -16.84 -14.38 -1.03
C ALA A 259 -16.13 -13.78 -2.25
N PHE A 260 -14.87 -14.13 -2.51
CA PHE A 260 -14.07 -13.56 -3.61
C PHE A 260 -14.76 -13.63 -4.99
N PRO A 261 -15.51 -14.69 -5.36
CA PRO A 261 -16.25 -14.71 -6.62
C PRO A 261 -17.29 -13.58 -6.79
N ASP A 262 -17.79 -12.97 -5.70
CA ASP A 262 -18.65 -11.77 -5.78
C ASP A 262 -17.90 -10.60 -6.42
N ILE A 263 -16.61 -10.43 -6.07
CA ILE A 263 -15.75 -9.37 -6.60
C ILE A 263 -15.53 -9.59 -8.10
N ILE A 264 -15.18 -10.82 -8.51
CA ILE A 264 -14.98 -11.16 -9.93
C ILE A 264 -16.24 -10.86 -10.75
N ARG A 265 -17.41 -11.30 -10.27
CA ARG A 265 -18.69 -11.06 -10.94
C ARG A 265 -19.00 -9.58 -11.10
N PHE A 266 -18.77 -8.78 -10.06
CA PHE A 266 -18.95 -7.34 -10.13
C PHE A 266 -18.02 -6.71 -11.17
N VAL A 267 -16.73 -7.03 -11.11
CA VAL A 267 -15.71 -6.47 -12.01
C VAL A 267 -16.01 -6.82 -13.47
N GLU A 268 -16.35 -8.08 -13.76
CA GLU A 268 -16.69 -8.56 -15.11
C GLU A 268 -18.02 -8.01 -15.66
N LYS A 269 -18.87 -7.47 -14.79
CA LYS A 269 -20.13 -6.81 -15.16
C LYS A 269 -19.94 -5.31 -15.41
N VAL A 270 -19.11 -4.65 -14.60
CA VAL A 270 -18.99 -3.18 -14.57
C VAL A 270 -17.84 -2.67 -15.42
N TYR A 271 -16.76 -3.43 -15.57
CA TYR A 271 -15.56 -3.03 -16.29
C TYR A 271 -15.38 -3.83 -17.60
N ARG A 272 -14.72 -3.20 -18.58
CA ARG A 272 -14.33 -3.83 -19.84
C ARG A 272 -13.10 -4.72 -19.60
N VAL A 273 -13.36 -5.92 -19.12
CA VAL A 273 -12.31 -6.88 -18.77
C VAL A 273 -12.45 -8.19 -19.55
N LYS A 274 -11.32 -8.84 -19.79
CA LYS A 274 -11.26 -10.19 -20.33
C LYS A 274 -11.52 -11.20 -19.21
N LYS A 275 -12.35 -12.21 -19.49
CA LYS A 275 -12.97 -13.10 -18.49
C LYS A 275 -12.39 -14.52 -18.48
N ASP A 276 -11.30 -14.75 -19.17
CA ASP A 276 -10.62 -16.04 -19.16
C ASP A 276 -9.46 -16.02 -18.16
N LYS A 277 -9.04 -17.21 -17.73
CA LYS A 277 -7.97 -17.43 -16.76
C LYS A 277 -6.67 -16.71 -17.15
N ALA A 278 -6.34 -16.70 -18.45
CA ALA A 278 -5.12 -16.11 -18.98
C ALA A 278 -5.07 -14.58 -18.88
N ASN A 279 -6.19 -13.95 -18.52
CA ASN A 279 -6.29 -12.50 -18.33
C ASN A 279 -6.67 -12.12 -16.89
N ARG A 280 -6.55 -13.06 -15.93
CA ARG A 280 -6.73 -12.79 -14.50
C ARG A 280 -5.47 -13.12 -13.70
N ALA A 281 -5.04 -12.15 -12.91
CA ALA A 281 -3.97 -12.29 -11.94
C ALA A 281 -4.51 -12.00 -10.52
N ILE A 282 -3.97 -12.68 -9.51
CA ILE A 282 -4.23 -12.38 -8.11
C ILE A 282 -2.90 -12.28 -7.38
N ALA A 283 -2.72 -11.24 -6.58
CA ALA A 283 -1.53 -11.09 -5.77
C ALA A 283 -1.83 -10.36 -4.46
N GLY A 284 -0.98 -10.56 -3.46
CA GLY A 284 -1.12 -9.81 -2.22
C GLY A 284 0.00 -10.10 -1.26
N LEU A 285 0.09 -9.23 -0.26
CA LEU A 285 1.12 -9.23 0.76
C LEU A 285 0.66 -9.77 2.10
N SER A 286 1.49 -10.54 2.80
CA SER A 286 1.17 -11.06 4.14
C SER A 286 -0.14 -11.86 4.14
N MET A 287 -1.14 -11.41 4.90
CA MET A 287 -2.53 -11.89 4.86
C MET A 287 -3.15 -11.84 3.45
N GLY A 288 -2.85 -10.82 2.65
CA GLY A 288 -3.26 -10.75 1.25
C GLY A 288 -2.60 -11.84 0.39
N GLY A 289 -1.37 -12.24 0.71
CA GLY A 289 -0.69 -13.37 0.07
C GLY A 289 -1.33 -14.70 0.46
N PHE A 290 -1.71 -14.85 1.74
CA PHE A 290 -2.55 -15.94 2.21
C PHE A 290 -3.89 -15.99 1.44
N HIS A 291 -4.64 -14.90 1.39
CA HIS A 291 -5.90 -14.85 0.65
C HIS A 291 -5.70 -15.15 -0.83
N SER A 292 -4.59 -14.72 -1.43
CA SER A 292 -4.27 -14.97 -2.85
C SER A 292 -4.11 -16.46 -3.14
N ILE A 293 -3.26 -17.16 -2.38
CA ILE A 293 -3.03 -18.59 -2.61
C ILE A 293 -4.27 -19.43 -2.29
N TYR A 294 -4.96 -19.18 -1.18
CA TYR A 294 -6.16 -19.96 -0.84
C TYR A 294 -7.33 -19.65 -1.76
N THR A 295 -7.48 -18.44 -2.28
CA THR A 295 -8.47 -18.16 -3.33
C THR A 295 -8.16 -18.95 -4.60
N ALA A 296 -6.90 -18.96 -5.05
CA ALA A 296 -6.49 -19.71 -6.24
C ALA A 296 -6.66 -21.24 -6.07
N LEU A 297 -6.32 -21.78 -4.90
CA LEU A 297 -6.48 -23.20 -4.59
C LEU A 297 -7.94 -23.67 -4.58
N ASN A 298 -8.86 -22.81 -4.11
CA ASN A 298 -10.29 -23.11 -4.10
C ASN A 298 -10.98 -22.74 -5.44
N ASN A 299 -10.27 -22.10 -6.37
CA ASN A 299 -10.75 -21.73 -7.71
C ASN A 299 -9.64 -21.98 -8.76
N PRO A 300 -9.22 -23.23 -8.99
CA PRO A 300 -7.98 -23.55 -9.72
C PRO A 300 -8.01 -23.16 -11.22
N ASP A 301 -9.19 -22.86 -11.75
CA ASP A 301 -9.41 -22.40 -13.13
C ASP A 301 -9.56 -20.86 -13.25
N ALA A 302 -9.42 -20.10 -12.16
CA ALA A 302 -9.72 -18.67 -12.15
C ALA A 302 -8.53 -17.77 -12.55
N PHE A 303 -7.29 -18.12 -12.18
CA PHE A 303 -6.10 -17.25 -12.34
C PHE A 303 -4.91 -17.98 -12.97
N ASP A 304 -4.29 -17.38 -13.99
CA ASP A 304 -3.02 -17.87 -14.55
C ASP A 304 -1.80 -17.25 -13.87
N TYR A 305 -1.96 -16.12 -13.19
CA TYR A 305 -0.85 -15.41 -12.55
C TYR A 305 -1.14 -15.21 -11.06
N ILE A 306 -0.30 -15.77 -10.20
CA ILE A 306 -0.47 -15.77 -8.75
C ILE A 306 0.79 -15.16 -8.11
N GLY A 307 0.64 -14.03 -7.42
CA GLY A 307 1.74 -13.31 -6.76
C GLY A 307 1.65 -13.40 -5.23
N LEU A 308 2.70 -13.89 -4.59
CA LEU A 308 2.74 -14.22 -3.17
C LEU A 308 3.85 -13.40 -2.51
N PHE A 309 3.48 -12.27 -1.93
CA PHE A 309 4.40 -11.26 -1.41
C PHE A 309 4.54 -11.41 0.11
N SER A 310 5.62 -12.00 0.61
CA SER A 310 5.78 -12.33 2.04
C SER A 310 4.52 -13.05 2.57
N ALA A 311 4.04 -14.07 1.85
CA ALA A 311 2.72 -14.65 2.10
C ALA A 311 2.68 -15.43 3.42
N ALA A 312 1.62 -15.22 4.21
CA ALA A 312 1.39 -15.86 5.50
C ALA A 312 0.84 -17.30 5.35
N PHE A 313 1.52 -18.14 4.56
CA PHE A 313 1.08 -19.49 4.20
C PHE A 313 1.04 -20.44 5.42
N ASN A 314 0.04 -21.31 5.51
CA ASN A 314 -0.14 -22.28 6.61
C ASN A 314 -0.30 -21.69 8.03
N GLN A 315 -0.59 -20.40 8.18
CA GLN A 315 -0.87 -19.81 9.50
C GLN A 315 -2.11 -20.40 10.19
N MET A 316 -3.09 -20.89 9.42
CA MET A 316 -4.35 -21.45 9.96
C MET A 316 -4.35 -22.98 10.07
N THR A 317 -3.38 -23.71 9.51
CA THR A 317 -3.42 -25.18 9.47
C THR A 317 -3.11 -25.87 10.80
N LYS A 318 -3.05 -25.11 11.91
CA LYS A 318 -2.71 -25.60 13.26
C LYS A 318 -3.92 -26.04 14.08
N ASP A 319 -5.15 -25.75 13.63
CA ASP A 319 -6.37 -25.90 14.45
C ASP A 319 -7.22 -27.17 14.15
N GLY A 320 -6.66 -28.19 13.48
CA GLY A 320 -7.27 -29.52 13.34
C GLY A 320 -8.70 -29.50 12.74
N ASP A 321 -9.66 -30.14 13.43
CA ASP A 321 -11.03 -30.35 12.92
C ASP A 321 -11.87 -29.08 12.77
N SER A 322 -11.53 -28.01 13.52
CA SER A 322 -12.21 -26.71 13.49
C SER A 322 -11.82 -25.86 12.27
N LEU A 323 -10.94 -26.37 11.42
CA LEU A 323 -10.48 -25.68 10.23
C LEU A 323 -11.61 -25.51 9.20
N SER A 324 -11.76 -24.30 8.66
CA SER A 324 -12.66 -24.02 7.54
C SER A 324 -12.39 -24.96 6.35
N PRO A 325 -13.43 -25.46 5.63
CA PRO A 325 -13.24 -26.30 4.44
C PRO A 325 -12.37 -25.65 3.35
N ILE A 326 -12.29 -24.31 3.34
CA ILE A 326 -11.41 -23.52 2.46
C ILE A 326 -9.94 -23.92 2.62
N TYR A 327 -9.52 -24.36 3.82
CA TYR A 327 -8.12 -24.67 4.13
C TYR A 327 -7.84 -26.17 4.31
N LYS A 328 -8.89 -27.01 4.29
CA LYS A 328 -8.73 -28.48 4.30
C LYS A 328 -8.22 -29.00 2.94
N ASN A 329 -7.64 -30.21 2.97
CA ASN A 329 -7.12 -30.95 1.81
C ASN A 329 -6.11 -30.16 0.97
N ILE A 330 -5.17 -29.50 1.63
CA ILE A 330 -4.27 -28.55 0.98
C ILE A 330 -3.42 -29.21 -0.11
N ASP A 331 -2.89 -30.41 0.14
CA ASP A 331 -2.08 -31.16 -0.82
C ASP A 331 -2.87 -31.51 -2.09
N GLU A 332 -4.13 -31.93 -1.96
CA GLU A 332 -5.01 -32.23 -3.10
C GLU A 332 -5.34 -30.98 -3.91
N LYS A 333 -5.54 -29.84 -3.22
CA LYS A 333 -5.79 -28.55 -3.87
C LYS A 333 -4.55 -28.07 -4.63
N PHE A 334 -3.35 -28.23 -4.07
CA PHE A 334 -2.11 -27.91 -4.79
C PHE A 334 -1.91 -28.80 -6.01
N LYS A 335 -2.12 -30.12 -5.88
CA LYS A 335 -2.13 -31.06 -7.02
C LYS A 335 -3.07 -30.59 -8.11
N THR A 336 -4.28 -30.18 -7.74
CA THR A 336 -5.29 -29.70 -8.67
C THR A 336 -4.86 -28.39 -9.34
N LEU A 337 -4.39 -27.42 -8.57
CA LEU A 337 -3.90 -26.14 -9.09
C LEU A 337 -2.74 -26.34 -10.06
N CYS A 338 -1.75 -27.16 -9.72
CA CYS A 338 -0.60 -27.48 -10.58
C CYS A 338 -1.03 -28.17 -11.89
N LYS A 339 -2.01 -29.08 -11.83
CA LYS A 339 -2.63 -29.69 -13.02
C LYS A 339 -3.38 -28.69 -13.90
N LYS A 340 -3.93 -27.62 -13.33
CA LYS A 340 -4.52 -26.50 -14.09
C LYS A 340 -3.47 -25.54 -14.64
N SER A 341 -2.20 -25.76 -14.32
CA SER A 341 -1.02 -25.13 -14.91
C SER A 341 -1.11 -23.60 -15.02
N PRO A 342 -1.30 -22.87 -13.90
CA PRO A 342 -1.23 -21.41 -13.92
C PRO A 342 0.12 -20.94 -14.50
N LYS A 343 0.09 -20.08 -15.52
CA LYS A 343 1.29 -19.60 -16.22
C LYS A 343 2.42 -19.08 -15.31
N LEU A 344 2.08 -18.44 -14.20
CA LEU A 344 3.06 -17.89 -13.26
C LEU A 344 2.60 -18.04 -11.82
N ILE A 345 3.42 -18.70 -11.01
CA ILE A 345 3.44 -18.52 -9.56
C ILE A 345 4.70 -17.73 -9.23
N TRP A 346 4.54 -16.54 -8.66
CA TRP A 346 5.62 -15.63 -8.31
C TRP A 346 5.63 -15.44 -6.80
N ILE A 347 6.80 -15.64 -6.19
CA ILE A 347 6.98 -15.62 -4.74
C ILE A 347 8.08 -14.61 -4.43
N GLY A 348 7.80 -13.67 -3.53
CA GLY A 348 8.78 -12.67 -3.10
C GLY A 348 8.83 -12.57 -1.60
N ILE A 349 10.02 -12.54 -0.99
CA ILE A 349 10.17 -12.40 0.46
C ILE A 349 11.45 -11.65 0.85
N GLY A 350 11.39 -10.90 1.94
CA GLY A 350 12.56 -10.27 2.53
C GLY A 350 13.45 -11.31 3.21
N LYS A 351 14.78 -11.15 3.15
CA LYS A 351 15.73 -12.03 3.83
C LYS A 351 15.51 -12.10 5.33
N ASP A 352 15.09 -10.98 5.91
CA ASP A 352 14.81 -10.79 7.31
C ASP A 352 13.28 -10.70 7.52
N ASP A 353 12.48 -11.46 6.78
CA ASP A 353 11.04 -11.54 7.03
C ASP A 353 10.76 -12.64 8.05
N PHE A 354 9.92 -12.37 9.06
CA PHE A 354 9.56 -13.37 10.06
C PHE A 354 8.72 -14.52 9.48
N LEU A 355 8.19 -14.37 8.26
CA LEU A 355 7.48 -15.41 7.50
C LEU A 355 8.41 -16.25 6.60
N SER A 356 9.73 -16.19 6.78
CA SER A 356 10.67 -16.96 5.95
C SER A 356 10.37 -18.47 5.96
N HIS A 357 9.92 -19.00 7.09
CA HIS A 357 9.54 -20.41 7.22
C HIS A 357 8.26 -20.76 6.44
N ASP A 358 7.28 -19.85 6.39
CA ASP A 358 6.04 -20.05 5.63
C ASP A 358 6.33 -20.07 4.12
N ASP A 359 7.22 -19.18 3.66
CA ASP A 359 7.71 -19.15 2.28
C ASP A 359 8.45 -20.45 1.90
N GLU A 360 9.33 -20.94 2.76
CA GLU A 360 10.02 -22.22 2.58
C GLU A 360 9.02 -23.38 2.46
N ASN A 361 8.00 -23.42 3.33
CA ASN A 361 6.94 -24.43 3.28
C ASN A 361 6.13 -24.35 1.98
N LEU A 362 5.76 -23.15 1.54
CA LEU A 362 5.05 -22.93 0.29
C LEU A 362 5.86 -23.44 -0.92
N ARG A 363 7.14 -23.06 -0.99
CA ARG A 363 8.05 -23.50 -2.05
C ARG A 363 8.24 -25.01 -2.03
N SER A 364 8.45 -25.61 -0.87
CA SER A 364 8.55 -27.05 -0.69
C SER A 364 7.31 -27.79 -1.20
N THR A 365 6.11 -27.25 -0.97
CA THR A 365 4.86 -27.82 -1.49
C THR A 365 4.80 -27.77 -3.03
N LEU A 366 5.25 -26.69 -3.66
CA LEU A 366 5.32 -26.60 -5.12
C LEU A 366 6.40 -27.53 -5.70
N ASP A 367 7.55 -27.63 -5.03
CA ASP A 367 8.65 -28.52 -5.42
C ASP A 367 8.22 -29.99 -5.39
N LYS A 368 7.41 -30.42 -4.40
CA LYS A 368 6.83 -31.77 -4.33
C LYS A 368 5.94 -32.10 -5.52
N GLU A 369 5.22 -31.10 -6.05
CA GLU A 369 4.40 -31.23 -7.25
C GLU A 369 5.21 -31.00 -8.54
N SER A 370 6.54 -30.84 -8.43
CA SER A 370 7.44 -30.51 -9.54
C SER A 370 6.99 -29.27 -10.32
N TYR A 371 6.34 -28.32 -9.65
CA TYR A 371 5.79 -27.13 -10.28
C TYR A 371 6.78 -25.96 -10.24
N LYS A 372 7.07 -25.38 -11.40
CA LYS A 372 8.00 -24.25 -11.51
C LYS A 372 7.35 -22.96 -10.99
N TYR A 373 8.11 -22.19 -10.21
CA TYR A 373 7.75 -20.86 -9.75
C TYR A 373 8.91 -19.89 -9.94
N THR A 374 8.60 -18.59 -9.96
CA THR A 374 9.61 -17.52 -9.84
C THR A 374 9.76 -17.16 -8.38
N TYR A 375 11.00 -17.03 -7.90
CA TYR A 375 11.30 -16.66 -6.53
C TYR A 375 12.25 -15.46 -6.48
N LEU A 376 11.89 -14.45 -5.70
CA LEU A 376 12.71 -13.27 -5.45
C LEU A 376 12.92 -13.08 -3.94
N LYS A 377 14.15 -13.31 -3.49
CA LYS A 377 14.57 -12.97 -2.13
C LYS A 377 15.26 -11.61 -2.12
N THR A 378 14.70 -10.64 -1.42
CA THR A 378 15.23 -9.27 -1.33
C THR A 378 15.87 -9.00 0.03
N LYS A 379 16.54 -7.86 0.19
CA LYS A 379 16.98 -7.37 1.51
C LYS A 379 15.78 -6.86 2.32
N GLY A 380 15.94 -6.69 3.63
CA GLY A 380 14.86 -6.22 4.50
C GLY A 380 13.90 -7.35 4.88
N GLY A 381 12.71 -6.98 5.34
CA GLY A 381 11.75 -7.91 5.92
C GLY A 381 10.31 -7.63 5.51
N HIS A 382 9.41 -7.64 6.48
CA HIS A 382 7.96 -7.59 6.27
C HIS A 382 7.44 -6.14 6.07
N THR A 383 7.78 -5.51 4.94
CA THR A 383 7.67 -4.06 4.77
C THR A 383 7.02 -3.61 3.45
N TRP A 384 6.45 -2.41 3.45
CA TRP A 384 5.93 -1.77 2.24
C TRP A 384 7.00 -1.48 1.18
N ARG A 385 8.26 -1.26 1.59
CA ARG A 385 9.38 -1.12 0.65
C ARG A 385 9.50 -2.36 -0.23
N ASN A 386 9.56 -3.53 0.41
CA ASN A 386 9.63 -4.80 -0.29
C ASN A 386 8.40 -5.03 -1.16
N TRP A 387 7.19 -4.75 -0.67
CA TRP A 387 5.96 -4.98 -1.43
C TRP A 387 5.81 -4.06 -2.65
N ARG A 388 6.33 -2.83 -2.61
CA ARG A 388 6.44 -1.95 -3.80
C ARG A 388 7.36 -2.55 -4.87
N GLU A 389 8.54 -3.03 -4.47
CA GLU A 389 9.48 -3.70 -5.38
C GLU A 389 8.87 -4.97 -5.99
N TYR A 390 8.10 -5.73 -5.20
CA TYR A 390 7.42 -6.93 -5.67
C TYR A 390 6.32 -6.61 -6.67
N LEU A 391 5.49 -5.59 -6.42
CA LEU A 391 4.50 -5.13 -7.39
C LEU A 391 5.18 -4.69 -8.70
N ALA A 392 6.23 -3.88 -8.59
CA ALA A 392 6.97 -3.38 -9.75
C ALA A 392 7.57 -4.51 -10.60
N THR A 393 8.09 -5.56 -9.96
CA THR A 393 8.68 -6.72 -10.64
C THR A 393 7.61 -7.65 -11.21
N PHE A 394 6.54 -7.91 -10.43
CA PHE A 394 5.47 -8.84 -10.80
C PHE A 394 4.63 -8.30 -11.95
N ALA A 395 4.24 -7.02 -11.91
CA ALA A 395 3.40 -6.39 -12.94
C ALA A 395 4.00 -6.49 -14.35
N GLN A 396 5.33 -6.44 -14.47
CA GLN A 396 6.05 -6.59 -15.73
C GLN A 396 6.01 -8.02 -16.31
N LYS A 397 5.59 -9.02 -15.53
CA LYS A 397 5.51 -10.43 -15.95
C LYS A 397 4.07 -10.86 -16.28
N LEU A 398 3.08 -10.01 -15.99
CA LEU A 398 1.67 -10.35 -16.17
C LEU A 398 1.24 -10.32 -17.63
N PHE A 399 0.32 -11.23 -17.97
CA PHE A 399 -0.42 -11.28 -19.23
C PHE A 399 0.45 -11.40 -20.50
N LYS A 400 1.63 -11.99 -20.33
CA LYS A 400 2.57 -12.36 -21.39
C LYS A 400 2.51 -13.85 -21.73
#